data_AF-A0A662V7X6-F1
#
_entry.id   AF-A0A662V7X6-F1
#
_cell.length_a   1.000
_cell.length_b   1.000
_cell.length_c   1.000
_cell.angle_alpha   90.00
_cell.angle_beta   90.00
_cell.angle_gamma   90.00
#
_symmetry.space_group_name_H-M   'P 1'
#
loop_
_entity.id
_entity.type
_entity.pdbx_description
1 polymer ?
#
loop_
_entity_poly.entity_id
_entity_poly.type
_entity_poly.pdbx_seq_one_letter_code
_entity_poly.pdbx_strand_id
1 'polypeptide(L)'
;MSGLNDLKIQVLKLGGGLITDKNKPLTVKHRTLRRIAKEISRYVREKDPKERLIIIHGGGSYGHYVAKKFLDLKGGYDEEAFTHISKVMIELNRVVIEKLINEGINAISVQTHAISCIVNGEAFIELGFIKYLIKKGFVPVLYGDIVISKDDGLKYEILSGDTIAWYLANKLSARRLLFATNVDGVYDRDPSKSGARLLKVVSLSDLKLEATKPPIDVTGGMMKKLLDGLKYIREGMEVIIFNGSVRNRIYNALIGKPIISTYVRP
;
A
#
# COMPACT_ATOMS: atom_id res chain seq x y z
N MET A 1 29.26 -8.14 -5.13
CA MET A 1 27.82 -7.78 -5.22
C MET A 1 27.42 -7.18 -3.89
N SER A 2 26.83 -5.99 -3.85
CA SER A 2 26.41 -5.37 -2.58
C SER A 2 25.37 -6.26 -1.87
N GLY A 3 25.50 -6.42 -0.56
CA GLY A 3 24.52 -7.13 0.26
C GLY A 3 23.18 -6.39 0.26
N LEU A 4 22.09 -7.05 0.66
CA LEU A 4 20.79 -6.38 0.82
C LEU A 4 20.90 -5.22 1.85
N ASN A 5 21.79 -5.36 2.82
CA ASN A 5 22.06 -4.37 3.88
C ASN A 5 22.71 -3.08 3.38
N ASP A 6 23.33 -3.08 2.20
CA ASP A 6 23.93 -1.90 1.60
C ASP A 6 22.91 -1.06 0.80
N LEU A 7 21.70 -1.60 0.59
CA LEU A 7 20.66 -0.99 -0.22
C LEU A 7 19.72 -0.14 0.65
N LYS A 8 19.36 1.02 0.13
CA LYS A 8 18.39 1.94 0.75
C LYS A 8 17.01 1.66 0.18
N ILE A 9 16.24 0.81 0.87
CA ILE A 9 14.92 0.37 0.40
C ILE A 9 13.87 1.41 0.79
N GLN A 10 13.02 1.78 -0.18
CA GLN A 10 11.80 2.56 0.01
C GLN A 10 10.60 1.73 -0.44
N VAL A 11 9.51 1.83 0.32
CA VAL A 11 8.23 1.19 0.00
C VAL A 11 7.21 2.27 -0.32
N LEU A 12 6.66 2.27 -1.53
CA LEU A 12 5.60 3.19 -1.95
C LEU A 12 4.29 2.45 -2.13
N LYS A 13 3.30 2.77 -1.31
CA LYS A 13 1.95 2.26 -1.45
C LYS A 13 1.03 3.26 -2.13
N LEU A 14 0.49 2.89 -3.29
CA LEU A 14 -0.54 3.60 -4.02
C LEU A 14 -1.93 3.18 -3.51
N GLY A 15 -2.66 4.09 -2.88
CA GLY A 15 -4.01 3.82 -2.38
C GLY A 15 -4.98 3.45 -3.51
N GLY A 16 -5.88 2.50 -3.25
CA GLY A 16 -6.89 2.10 -4.24
C GLY A 16 -7.74 3.28 -4.73
N GLY A 17 -8.18 4.15 -3.82
CA GLY A 17 -8.94 5.37 -4.18
C GLY A 17 -8.14 6.44 -4.93
N LEU A 18 -6.80 6.37 -4.90
CA LEU A 18 -5.93 7.24 -5.69
C LEU A 18 -5.91 6.80 -7.16
N ILE A 19 -5.83 5.49 -7.41
CA ILE A 19 -5.66 4.93 -8.76
C ILE A 19 -6.96 4.43 -9.41
N THR A 20 -8.04 4.31 -8.65
CA THR A 20 -9.38 3.91 -9.12
C THR A 20 -10.45 4.91 -8.71
N ASP A 21 -11.61 4.86 -9.38
CA ASP A 21 -12.80 5.62 -9.00
C ASP A 21 -13.68 4.82 -8.06
N LYS A 22 -13.76 5.23 -6.78
CA LYS A 22 -14.57 4.52 -5.76
C LYS A 22 -16.06 4.47 -6.09
N ASN A 23 -16.55 5.40 -6.90
CA ASN A 23 -17.98 5.50 -7.24
C ASN A 23 -18.34 4.69 -8.49
N LYS A 24 -17.34 4.19 -9.22
CA LYS A 24 -17.53 3.41 -10.45
C LYS A 24 -16.76 2.10 -10.33
N PRO A 25 -17.46 0.96 -10.15
CA PRO A 25 -16.84 -0.35 -10.09
C PRO A 25 -15.85 -0.57 -11.24
N LEU A 26 -14.74 -1.26 -10.96
CA LEU A 26 -13.78 -1.69 -11.98
C LEU A 26 -13.25 -0.55 -12.89
N THR A 27 -13.12 0.68 -12.36
CA THR A 27 -12.72 1.86 -13.14
C THR A 27 -11.38 2.44 -12.69
N VAL A 28 -10.40 2.45 -13.60
CA VAL A 28 -9.08 3.05 -13.37
C VAL A 28 -9.07 4.55 -13.67
N LYS A 29 -8.41 5.33 -12.81
CA LYS A 29 -8.10 6.75 -13.07
C LYS A 29 -6.85 6.86 -13.95
N HIS A 30 -6.98 6.55 -15.25
CA HIS A 30 -5.84 6.45 -16.18
C HIS A 30 -4.95 7.71 -16.21
N ARG A 31 -5.54 8.91 -16.17
CA ARG A 31 -4.78 10.17 -16.15
C ARG A 31 -3.92 10.30 -14.89
N THR A 32 -4.49 9.98 -13.73
CA THR A 32 -3.79 9.98 -12.44
C THR A 32 -2.67 8.95 -12.43
N LEU A 33 -2.97 7.71 -12.81
CA LEU A 33 -1.99 6.62 -12.82
C LEU A 33 -0.82 6.90 -13.77
N ARG A 34 -1.08 7.44 -14.98
CA ARG A 34 -0.03 7.85 -15.91
C ARG A 34 0.86 8.95 -15.33
N ARG A 35 0.27 9.96 -14.68
CA ARG A 35 1.06 11.02 -14.00
C ARG A 35 1.94 10.43 -12.89
N ILE A 36 1.38 9.56 -12.06
CA ILE A 36 2.13 8.88 -10.99
C ILE A 36 3.29 8.06 -11.58
N ALA A 37 3.05 7.30 -12.65
CA ALA A 37 4.09 6.52 -13.32
C ALA A 37 5.23 7.41 -13.86
N LYS A 38 4.92 8.59 -14.42
CA LYS A 38 5.93 9.59 -14.83
C LYS A 38 6.76 10.10 -13.65
N GLU A 39 6.12 10.41 -12.54
CA GLU A 39 6.81 10.88 -11.32
C GLU A 39 7.72 9.79 -10.72
N ILE A 40 7.27 8.53 -10.73
CA ILE A 40 8.08 7.38 -10.30
C ILE A 40 9.23 7.14 -11.27
N SER A 41 8.99 7.18 -12.58
CA SER A 41 10.01 7.00 -13.61
C SER A 41 11.13 8.02 -13.48
N ARG A 42 10.77 9.29 -13.26
CA ARG A 42 11.73 10.35 -12.96
C ARG A 42 12.61 9.99 -11.76
N TYR A 43 12.02 9.59 -10.64
CA TYR A 43 12.78 9.14 -9.47
C TYR A 43 13.67 7.94 -9.79
N VAL A 44 13.16 6.92 -10.48
CA VAL A 44 13.94 5.71 -10.82
C VAL A 44 15.17 6.03 -11.67
N ARG A 45 15.09 7.03 -12.56
CA ARG A 45 16.24 7.50 -13.37
C ARG A 45 17.25 8.34 -12.59
N GLU A 46 16.79 9.13 -11.62
CA GLU A 46 17.62 10.11 -10.91
C GLU A 46 18.16 9.59 -9.56
N LYS A 47 17.60 8.51 -9.00
CA LYS A 47 17.98 7.98 -7.69
C LYS A 47 19.41 7.42 -7.66
N ASP A 48 20.00 7.42 -6.47
CA ASP A 48 21.26 6.75 -6.20
C ASP A 48 21.20 5.24 -6.58
N PRO A 49 22.27 4.66 -7.17
CA PRO A 49 22.30 3.25 -7.55
C PRO A 49 22.12 2.25 -6.40
N LYS A 50 22.22 2.65 -5.13
CA LYS A 50 21.91 1.85 -3.94
C LYS A 50 20.47 2.00 -3.49
N GLU A 51 19.72 2.99 -3.97
CA GLU A 51 18.30 3.10 -3.66
C GLU A 51 17.48 2.06 -4.41
N ARG A 52 16.46 1.52 -3.73
CA ARG A 52 15.55 0.50 -4.26
C ARG A 52 14.13 0.87 -3.93
N LEU A 53 13.23 0.60 -4.86
CA LEU A 53 11.81 0.89 -4.72
C LEU A 53 11.01 -0.40 -4.83
N ILE A 54 10.06 -0.55 -3.91
CA ILE A 54 9.00 -1.54 -3.97
C ILE A 54 7.69 -0.78 -4.05
N ILE A 55 6.79 -1.19 -4.94
CA ILE A 55 5.48 -0.58 -5.09
C ILE A 55 4.42 -1.56 -4.58
N ILE A 56 3.45 -1.04 -3.83
CA ILE A 56 2.23 -1.77 -3.48
C ILE A 56 1.06 -0.96 -4.00
N HIS A 57 0.02 -1.58 -4.54
CA HIS A 57 -1.25 -0.89 -4.76
C HIS A 57 -2.43 -1.51 -4.00
N GLY A 58 -3.40 -0.68 -3.63
CA GLY A 58 -4.66 -1.16 -3.06
C GLY A 58 -5.62 -1.69 -4.12
N GLY A 59 -6.67 -2.40 -3.69
CA GLY A 59 -7.67 -2.98 -4.59
C GLY A 59 -8.70 -2.01 -5.15
N GLY A 60 -8.88 -0.84 -4.54
CA GLY A 60 -9.72 0.22 -5.11
C GLY A 60 -11.15 -0.23 -5.41
N SER A 61 -11.70 0.24 -6.52
CA SER A 61 -13.03 -0.16 -7.03
C SER A 61 -13.07 -1.57 -7.64
N TYR A 62 -11.95 -2.30 -7.63
CA TYR A 62 -11.87 -3.70 -8.08
C TYR A 62 -12.06 -4.62 -6.89
N GLY A 63 -11.06 -4.71 -6.01
CA GLY A 63 -11.08 -5.60 -4.86
C GLY A 63 -12.23 -5.31 -3.89
N HIS A 64 -12.41 -4.05 -3.45
CA HIS A 64 -13.46 -3.74 -2.47
C HIS A 64 -14.87 -4.00 -3.01
N TYR A 65 -15.10 -3.74 -4.29
CA TYR A 65 -16.42 -3.92 -4.89
C TYR A 65 -16.80 -5.41 -4.92
N VAL A 66 -15.90 -6.26 -5.43
CA VAL A 66 -16.16 -7.70 -5.54
C VAL A 66 -16.17 -8.34 -4.15
N ALA A 67 -15.22 -8.00 -3.27
CA ALA A 67 -15.19 -8.54 -1.91
C ALA A 67 -16.45 -8.17 -1.11
N LYS A 68 -16.92 -6.92 -1.20
CA LYS A 68 -18.18 -6.52 -0.55
C LYS A 68 -19.37 -7.31 -1.09
N LYS A 69 -19.46 -7.54 -2.40
CA LYS A 69 -20.53 -8.35 -2.99
C LYS A 69 -20.59 -9.77 -2.40
N PHE A 70 -19.44 -10.43 -2.20
CA PHE A 70 -19.40 -11.75 -1.58
C PHE A 70 -19.77 -11.71 -0.10
N LEU A 71 -19.30 -10.72 0.66
CA LEU A 71 -19.72 -10.54 2.05
C LEU A 71 -21.24 -10.33 2.16
N ASP A 72 -21.82 -9.45 1.34
CA ASP A 72 -23.24 -9.14 1.37
C ASP A 72 -24.11 -10.36 0.98
N LEU A 73 -23.62 -11.21 0.07
CA LEU A 73 -24.37 -12.37 -0.44
C LEU A 73 -24.17 -13.66 0.38
N LYS A 74 -22.97 -13.90 0.91
CA LYS A 74 -22.56 -15.18 1.51
C LYS A 74 -22.09 -15.05 2.97
N GLY A 75 -21.94 -13.83 3.50
CA GLY A 75 -21.43 -13.59 4.84
C GLY A 75 -19.93 -13.89 5.03
N GLY A 76 -19.19 -14.20 3.96
CA GLY A 76 -17.79 -14.61 4.02
C GLY A 76 -17.17 -14.80 2.64
N TYR A 77 -16.00 -15.42 2.62
CA TYR A 77 -15.25 -15.73 1.40
C TYR A 77 -15.03 -17.24 1.29
N ASP A 78 -15.33 -17.79 0.12
CA ASP A 78 -15.13 -19.18 -0.28
C ASP A 78 -14.21 -19.25 -1.52
N GLU A 79 -14.08 -20.43 -2.13
CA GLU A 79 -13.29 -20.66 -3.35
C GLU A 79 -13.77 -19.78 -4.52
N GLU A 80 -15.08 -19.57 -4.61
CA GLU A 80 -15.67 -18.70 -5.63
C GLU A 80 -15.26 -17.24 -5.39
N ALA A 81 -15.35 -16.76 -4.14
CA ALA A 81 -14.85 -15.44 -3.79
C ALA A 81 -13.35 -15.30 -4.09
N PHE A 82 -12.56 -16.32 -3.75
CA PHE A 82 -11.12 -16.35 -4.01
C PHE A 82 -10.80 -16.14 -5.48
N THR A 83 -11.42 -16.94 -6.35
CA THR A 83 -11.18 -16.87 -7.80
C THR A 83 -11.67 -15.56 -8.42
N HIS A 84 -12.82 -15.03 -8.00
CA HIS A 84 -13.36 -13.77 -8.53
C HIS A 84 -12.60 -12.53 -8.05
N ILE A 85 -12.22 -12.48 -6.78
CA ILE A 85 -11.46 -11.35 -6.21
C ILE A 85 -10.05 -11.33 -6.81
N SER A 86 -9.35 -12.47 -6.81
CA SER A 86 -7.99 -12.56 -7.37
C SER A 86 -7.96 -12.19 -8.86
N LYS A 87 -8.97 -12.63 -9.65
CA LYS A 87 -9.11 -12.24 -11.06
C LYS A 87 -9.15 -10.72 -11.24
N VAL A 88 -10.05 -10.02 -10.55
CA VAL A 88 -10.16 -8.56 -10.71
C VAL A 88 -8.93 -7.81 -10.17
N MET A 89 -8.24 -8.38 -9.18
CA MET A 89 -6.98 -7.84 -8.68
C MET A 89 -5.83 -7.99 -9.68
N ILE A 90 -5.75 -9.13 -10.38
CA ILE A 90 -4.83 -9.34 -11.50
C ILE A 90 -5.09 -8.33 -12.63
N GLU A 91 -6.36 -8.08 -12.97
CA GLU A 91 -6.75 -7.09 -13.98
C GLU A 91 -6.28 -5.68 -13.62
N LEU A 92 -6.53 -5.21 -12.40
CA LEU A 92 -6.05 -3.91 -11.93
C LEU A 92 -4.52 -3.84 -11.95
N ASN A 93 -3.85 -4.88 -11.46
CA ASN A 93 -2.39 -4.96 -11.44
C ASN A 93 -1.79 -4.92 -12.85
N ARG A 94 -2.40 -5.60 -13.83
CA ARG A 94 -1.98 -5.51 -15.24
C ARG A 94 -1.94 -4.07 -15.71
N VAL A 95 -2.98 -3.28 -15.42
CA VAL A 95 -3.03 -1.86 -15.79
C VAL A 95 -1.94 -1.04 -15.09
N VAL A 96 -1.68 -1.29 -13.80
CA VAL A 96 -0.61 -0.62 -13.05
C VAL A 96 0.76 -0.93 -13.66
N ILE A 97 1.08 -2.21 -13.86
CA ILE A 97 2.33 -2.67 -14.48
C ILE A 97 2.53 -2.06 -15.86
N GLU A 98 1.50 -2.09 -16.71
CA GLU A 98 1.57 -1.52 -18.06
C GLU A 98 1.90 -0.02 -18.03
N LYS A 99 1.32 0.74 -17.10
CA LYS A 99 1.65 2.17 -16.97
C LYS A 99 3.06 2.42 -16.46
N LEU A 100 3.58 1.56 -15.58
CA LEU A 100 4.96 1.68 -15.10
C LEU A 100 5.96 1.34 -16.22
N ILE A 101 5.75 0.23 -16.92
CA ILE A 101 6.62 -0.22 -18.02
C ILE A 101 6.62 0.79 -19.17
N ASN A 102 5.46 1.34 -19.54
CA ASN A 102 5.36 2.37 -20.58
C ASN A 102 6.14 3.65 -20.26
N GLU A 103 6.44 3.91 -18.98
CA GLU A 103 7.28 5.03 -18.55
C GLU A 103 8.75 4.59 -18.32
N GLY A 104 9.13 3.40 -18.80
CA GLY A 104 10.51 2.89 -18.77
C GLY A 104 10.93 2.28 -17.44
N ILE A 105 9.98 1.95 -16.55
CA ILE A 105 10.30 1.32 -15.27
C ILE A 105 10.35 -0.20 -15.45
N ASN A 106 11.45 -0.82 -15.02
CA ASN A 106 11.60 -2.28 -14.94
C ASN A 106 10.74 -2.88 -13.81
N ALA A 107 9.42 -2.70 -13.91
CA ALA A 107 8.44 -3.14 -12.94
C ALA A 107 8.10 -4.61 -13.16
N ILE A 108 8.12 -5.42 -12.09
CA ILE A 108 7.73 -6.83 -12.14
C ILE A 108 6.59 -7.07 -11.16
N SER A 109 5.51 -7.66 -11.68
CA SER A 109 4.38 -8.11 -10.87
C SER A 109 4.78 -9.29 -9.99
N VAL A 110 4.46 -9.21 -8.70
CA VAL A 110 4.53 -10.31 -7.76
C VAL A 110 3.11 -10.58 -7.26
N GLN A 111 2.53 -11.70 -7.69
CA GLN A 111 1.14 -12.05 -7.33
C GLN A 111 1.07 -12.36 -5.84
N THR A 112 0.26 -11.58 -5.12
CA THR A 112 0.27 -11.60 -3.65
C THR A 112 -0.28 -12.91 -3.10
N HIS A 113 -1.39 -13.41 -3.65
CA HIS A 113 -1.99 -14.68 -3.24
C HIS A 113 -1.13 -15.92 -3.53
N ALA A 114 -0.14 -15.81 -4.41
CA ALA A 114 0.77 -16.91 -4.73
C ALA A 114 1.93 -17.06 -3.73
N ILE A 115 2.25 -16.00 -2.98
CA ILE A 115 3.42 -15.96 -2.08
C ILE A 115 3.07 -15.57 -0.64
N SER A 116 1.78 -15.40 -0.34
CA SER A 116 1.32 -14.91 0.96
C SER A 116 0.19 -15.77 1.50
N CYS A 117 0.14 -15.87 2.83
CA CYS A 117 -0.97 -16.46 3.57
C CYS A 117 -1.13 -15.73 4.91
N ILE A 118 -2.22 -16.03 5.59
CA ILE A 118 -2.40 -15.66 7.00
C ILE A 118 -2.16 -16.91 7.84
N VAL A 119 -1.41 -16.76 8.92
CA VAL A 119 -1.10 -17.83 9.89
C VAL A 119 -1.21 -17.24 11.29
N ASN A 120 -2.07 -17.84 12.12
CA ASN A 120 -2.48 -17.36 13.43
C ASN A 120 -2.91 -15.88 13.42
N GLY A 121 -3.75 -15.50 12.44
CA GLY A 121 -4.17 -14.10 12.24
C GLY A 121 -3.06 -13.13 11.79
N GLU A 122 -1.87 -13.64 11.42
CA GLU A 122 -0.74 -12.82 10.98
C GLU A 122 -0.38 -13.03 9.52
N ALA A 123 -0.04 -11.94 8.81
CA ALA A 123 0.45 -12.03 7.44
C ALA A 123 1.84 -12.70 7.38
N PHE A 124 1.96 -13.71 6.53
CA PHE A 124 3.22 -14.30 6.10
C PHE A 124 3.39 -14.03 4.60
N ILE A 125 4.55 -13.50 4.21
CA ILE A 125 4.92 -13.26 2.80
C ILE A 125 6.32 -13.82 2.57
N GLU A 126 6.46 -14.69 1.57
CA GLU A 126 7.76 -15.24 1.15
C GLU A 126 8.62 -14.15 0.49
N LEU A 127 9.83 -13.94 1.01
CA LEU A 127 10.68 -12.79 0.65
C LEU A 127 11.81 -13.16 -0.31
N GLY A 128 12.13 -14.44 -0.48
CA GLY A 128 13.29 -14.88 -1.26
C GLY A 128 13.34 -14.27 -2.66
N PHE A 129 12.24 -14.40 -3.41
CA PHE A 129 12.13 -13.86 -4.76
C PHE A 129 12.12 -12.33 -4.79
N ILE A 130 11.41 -11.68 -3.86
CA ILE A 130 11.38 -10.21 -3.74
C ILE A 130 12.79 -9.66 -3.52
N LYS A 131 13.56 -10.26 -2.60
CA LYS A 131 14.95 -9.87 -2.32
C LYS A 131 15.84 -10.04 -3.56
N TYR A 132 15.64 -11.09 -4.34
CA TYR A 132 16.37 -11.29 -5.59
C TYR A 132 16.07 -10.19 -6.62
N LEU A 133 14.80 -9.87 -6.85
CA LEU A 133 14.38 -8.80 -7.75
C LEU A 133 15.00 -7.45 -7.35
N ILE A 134 14.95 -7.12 -6.06
CA ILE A 134 15.54 -5.89 -5.51
C ILE A 134 17.05 -5.85 -5.79
N LYS A 135 17.79 -6.94 -5.52
CA LYS A 135 19.24 -7.00 -5.79
C LYS A 135 19.56 -6.79 -7.26
N LYS A 136 18.73 -7.31 -8.17
CA LYS A 136 18.86 -7.14 -9.63
C LYS A 136 18.40 -5.77 -10.16
N GLY A 137 17.85 -4.92 -9.30
CA GLY A 137 17.45 -3.55 -9.66
C GLY A 137 16.06 -3.45 -10.28
N PHE A 138 15.26 -4.52 -10.27
CA PHE A 138 13.84 -4.46 -10.62
C PHE A 138 13.06 -3.67 -9.56
N VAL A 139 11.88 -3.20 -9.95
CA VAL A 139 10.87 -2.61 -9.04
C VAL A 139 9.77 -3.65 -8.84
N PRO A 140 9.77 -4.43 -7.74
CA PRO A 140 8.69 -5.37 -7.46
C PRO A 140 7.39 -4.60 -7.19
N VAL A 141 6.29 -5.09 -7.74
CA VAL A 141 4.95 -4.55 -7.57
C VAL A 141 4.05 -5.63 -6.98
N LEU A 142 3.56 -5.39 -5.76
CA LEU A 142 2.57 -6.21 -5.08
C LEU A 142 1.24 -5.45 -4.95
N TYR A 143 0.20 -6.13 -4.48
CA TYR A 143 -1.11 -5.53 -4.33
C TYR A 143 -1.94 -6.22 -3.26
N GLY A 144 -2.86 -5.49 -2.65
CA GLY A 144 -3.81 -6.11 -1.73
C GLY A 144 -4.65 -7.14 -2.46
N ASP A 145 -4.85 -8.32 -1.87
CA ASP A 145 -5.50 -9.45 -2.53
C ASP A 145 -6.16 -10.39 -1.51
N ILE A 146 -6.95 -11.34 -2.00
CA ILE A 146 -7.46 -12.45 -1.20
C ILE A 146 -6.37 -13.52 -1.04
N VAL A 147 -6.20 -14.06 0.16
CA VAL A 147 -5.18 -15.07 0.49
C VAL A 147 -5.80 -16.20 1.30
N ILE A 148 -5.10 -17.32 1.36
CA ILE A 148 -5.47 -18.44 2.23
C ILE A 148 -5.06 -18.10 3.67
N SER A 149 -5.94 -18.34 4.62
CA SER A 149 -5.69 -18.33 6.05
C SER A 149 -5.55 -19.77 6.53
N LYS A 150 -4.41 -20.09 7.14
CA LYS A 150 -4.01 -21.42 7.61
C LYS A 150 -4.33 -21.64 9.10
N ASP A 151 -5.29 -20.90 9.62
CA ASP A 151 -5.78 -21.04 10.99
C ASP A 151 -6.67 -22.29 11.11
N ASP A 152 -7.31 -22.52 12.27
CA ASP A 152 -8.24 -23.63 12.44
C ASP A 152 -9.36 -23.58 11.39
N GLY A 153 -9.28 -24.50 10.43
CA GLY A 153 -10.09 -24.55 9.21
C GLY A 153 -9.50 -23.73 8.06
N LEU A 154 -9.55 -24.27 6.84
CA LEU A 154 -9.14 -23.55 5.63
C LEU A 154 -10.10 -22.37 5.40
N LYS A 155 -9.60 -21.14 5.53
CA LYS A 155 -10.37 -19.90 5.34
C LYS A 155 -9.72 -19.01 4.30
N TYR A 156 -10.48 -18.04 3.81
CA TYR A 156 -10.00 -17.03 2.88
C TYR A 156 -10.17 -15.64 3.46
N GLU A 157 -9.16 -14.80 3.31
CA GLU A 157 -9.12 -13.49 3.93
C GLU A 157 -8.50 -12.44 3.01
N ILE A 158 -8.88 -11.17 3.20
CA ILE A 158 -8.29 -10.06 2.45
C ILE A 158 -6.99 -9.61 3.13
N LEU A 159 -5.86 -9.89 2.49
CA LEU A 159 -4.59 -9.29 2.83
C LEU A 159 -4.51 -7.90 2.21
N SER A 160 -4.69 -6.87 3.04
CA SER A 160 -4.72 -5.50 2.55
C SER A 160 -3.35 -5.05 2.05
N GLY A 161 -3.33 -4.18 1.04
CA GLY A 161 -2.08 -3.56 0.63
C GLY A 161 -1.46 -2.66 1.71
N ASP A 162 -2.17 -2.33 2.79
CA ASP A 162 -1.59 -1.54 3.90
C ASP A 162 -0.73 -2.47 4.75
N THR A 163 -1.28 -3.62 5.11
CA THR A 163 -0.60 -4.72 5.79
C THR A 163 0.66 -5.16 5.03
N ILE A 164 0.56 -5.37 3.71
CA ILE A 164 1.72 -5.75 2.87
C ILE A 164 2.81 -4.66 2.91
N ALA A 165 2.43 -3.39 2.83
CA ALA A 165 3.38 -2.29 2.81
C ALA A 165 4.13 -2.17 4.14
N TRP A 166 3.42 -2.30 5.26
CA TRP A 166 4.03 -2.37 6.60
C TRP A 166 4.93 -3.59 6.78
N TYR A 167 4.44 -4.78 6.41
CA TYR A 167 5.18 -6.04 6.52
C TYR A 167 6.50 -5.96 5.74
N LEU A 168 6.46 -5.56 4.47
CA LEU A 168 7.65 -5.45 3.64
C LEU A 168 8.59 -4.36 4.14
N ALA A 169 8.07 -3.20 4.57
CA ALA A 169 8.90 -2.13 5.11
C ALA A 169 9.63 -2.56 6.39
N ASN A 170 8.99 -3.39 7.24
CA ASN A 170 9.60 -3.99 8.41
C ASN A 170 10.63 -5.06 8.05
N LYS A 171 10.22 -6.12 7.35
CA LYS A 171 11.04 -7.30 7.09
C LYS A 171 12.21 -7.06 6.13
N LEU A 172 12.17 -6.00 5.34
CA LEU A 172 13.25 -5.57 4.45
C LEU A 172 14.03 -4.38 4.98
N SER A 173 13.82 -3.98 6.24
CA SER A 173 14.49 -2.85 6.86
C SER A 173 14.42 -1.57 6.02
N ALA A 174 13.27 -1.30 5.39
CA ALA A 174 13.08 -0.13 4.54
C ALA A 174 13.25 1.17 5.34
N ARG A 175 14.03 2.11 4.80
CA ARG A 175 14.24 3.44 5.40
C ARG A 175 12.94 4.24 5.41
N ARG A 176 12.12 4.06 4.37
CA ARG A 176 10.90 4.84 4.14
C ARG A 176 9.73 3.98 3.76
N LEU A 177 8.58 4.28 4.35
CA LEU A 177 7.28 3.76 3.98
C LEU A 177 6.35 4.94 3.63
N LEU A 178 5.98 5.01 2.35
CA LEU A 178 5.28 6.12 1.74
C LEU A 178 3.87 5.69 1.37
N PHE A 179 2.86 6.22 2.05
CA PHE A 179 1.44 5.99 1.76
C PHE A 179 0.88 7.13 0.90
N ALA A 180 0.85 6.91 -0.42
CA ALA A 180 0.19 7.82 -1.35
C ALA A 180 -1.32 7.56 -1.37
N THR A 181 -2.10 8.46 -0.79
CA THR A 181 -3.57 8.41 -0.73
C THR A 181 -4.21 9.52 -1.57
N ASN A 182 -5.52 9.69 -1.50
CA ASN A 182 -6.28 10.74 -2.20
C ASN A 182 -6.61 11.97 -1.31
N VAL A 183 -5.98 12.07 -0.14
CA VAL A 183 -6.11 13.17 0.84
C VAL A 183 -4.73 13.59 1.33
N ASP A 184 -4.59 14.79 1.90
CA ASP A 184 -3.27 15.36 2.26
C ASP A 184 -2.55 14.66 3.41
N GLY A 185 -3.25 13.83 4.19
CA GLY A 185 -2.68 13.06 5.29
C GLY A 185 -3.79 12.54 6.20
N VAL A 186 -3.50 12.46 7.49
CA VAL A 186 -4.44 12.14 8.56
C VAL A 186 -5.06 13.42 9.08
N TYR A 187 -6.37 13.43 9.26
CA TYR A 187 -7.12 14.58 9.78
C TYR A 187 -7.71 14.27 11.15
N ASP A 188 -7.99 15.31 11.94
CA ASP A 188 -8.65 15.18 13.25
C ASP A 188 -10.14 14.76 13.14
N ARG A 189 -10.71 14.81 11.92
CA ARG A 189 -12.05 14.37 11.55
C ARG A 189 -12.11 14.13 10.04
N ASP A 190 -13.27 13.72 9.52
CA ASP A 190 -13.48 13.62 8.07
C ASP A 190 -13.06 14.92 7.35
N PRO A 191 -12.09 14.84 6.41
CA PRO A 191 -11.57 16.01 5.69
C PRO A 191 -12.60 16.71 4.79
N SER A 192 -13.76 16.10 4.54
CA SER A 192 -14.88 16.75 3.84
C SER A 192 -15.70 17.68 4.73
N LYS A 193 -15.55 17.59 6.06
CA LYS A 193 -16.27 18.43 7.03
C LYS A 193 -15.53 19.75 7.26
N SER A 194 -16.30 20.82 7.45
CA SER A 194 -15.74 22.14 7.78
C SER A 194 -14.90 22.11 9.06
N GLY A 195 -13.78 22.82 9.06
CA GLY A 195 -12.86 22.89 10.19
C GLY A 195 -12.01 21.63 10.43
N ALA A 196 -12.00 20.66 9.51
CA ALA A 196 -11.08 19.52 9.59
C ALA A 196 -9.62 19.99 9.49
N ARG A 197 -8.78 19.52 10.42
CA ARG A 197 -7.37 19.92 10.50
C ARG A 197 -6.45 18.75 10.18
N LEU A 198 -5.49 19.00 9.30
CA LEU A 198 -4.43 18.06 8.99
C LEU A 198 -3.51 17.88 10.20
N LEU A 199 -3.37 16.65 10.68
CA LEU A 199 -2.41 16.27 11.70
C LEU A 199 -1.03 16.13 11.05
N LYS A 200 -0.08 16.99 11.42
CA LYS A 200 1.28 16.93 10.86
C LYS A 200 2.06 15.70 11.35
N VAL A 201 1.77 15.25 12.56
CA VAL A 201 2.41 14.10 13.20
C VAL A 201 1.34 13.27 13.89
N VAL A 202 1.46 11.96 13.82
CA VAL A 202 0.64 10.97 14.52
C VAL A 202 1.56 9.95 15.16
N SER A 203 1.41 9.66 16.45
CA SER A 203 2.05 8.49 17.08
C SER A 203 1.10 7.31 17.03
N LEU A 204 1.61 6.13 16.68
CA LEU A 204 0.81 4.92 16.74
C LEU A 204 0.51 4.52 18.19
N SER A 205 1.45 4.74 19.13
CA SER A 205 1.23 4.50 20.55
C SER A 205 0.04 5.28 21.13
N ASP A 206 -0.08 6.58 20.78
CA ASP A 206 -1.21 7.42 21.18
C ASP A 206 -2.54 6.89 20.61
N LEU A 207 -2.54 6.48 19.34
CA LEU A 207 -3.74 5.90 18.71
C LEU A 207 -4.20 4.60 19.36
N LYS A 208 -3.26 3.77 19.85
CA LYS A 208 -3.60 2.54 20.58
C LYS A 208 -4.32 2.85 21.88
N LEU A 209 -3.92 3.91 22.58
CA LEU A 209 -4.55 4.36 23.83
C LEU A 209 -5.94 4.96 23.56
N GLU A 210 -6.08 5.72 22.48
CA GLU A 210 -7.33 6.39 22.10
C GLU A 210 -8.38 5.48 21.45
N ALA A 211 -8.01 4.27 21.01
CA ALA A 211 -8.96 3.27 20.49
C ALA A 211 -10.04 2.84 21.52
N THR A 212 -9.95 3.32 22.77
CA THR A 212 -10.95 3.16 23.85
C THR A 212 -11.96 4.32 23.95
N LYS A 213 -11.80 5.41 23.18
CA LYS A 213 -12.65 6.60 23.14
C LYS A 213 -13.40 6.71 21.79
N PRO A 214 -14.48 7.51 21.66
CA PRO A 214 -15.11 7.74 20.35
C PRO A 214 -14.04 8.19 19.34
N PRO A 215 -14.02 7.60 18.14
CA PRO A 215 -12.86 7.69 17.27
C PRO A 215 -12.62 9.13 16.83
N ILE A 216 -11.36 9.57 16.86
CA ILE A 216 -10.87 10.50 15.84
C ILE A 216 -11.31 9.88 14.51
N ASP A 217 -12.17 10.55 13.74
CA ASP A 217 -12.74 9.99 12.51
C ASP A 217 -11.72 10.02 11.38
N VAL A 218 -10.65 9.25 11.58
CA VAL A 218 -9.95 8.56 10.53
C VAL A 218 -10.94 7.55 9.98
N THR A 219 -11.45 7.79 8.77
CA THR A 219 -12.26 6.82 8.01
C THR A 219 -11.82 5.38 8.32
N GLY A 220 -12.71 4.40 8.44
CA GLY A 220 -12.33 3.04 8.89
C GLY A 220 -11.10 2.43 8.19
N GLY A 221 -10.86 2.80 6.92
CA GLY A 221 -9.65 2.44 6.18
C GLY A 221 -8.37 3.20 6.53
N MET A 222 -8.44 4.43 7.06
CA MET A 222 -7.29 5.16 7.62
C MET A 222 -6.90 4.65 9.01
N MET A 223 -7.86 4.43 9.90
CA MET A 223 -7.57 3.86 11.22
C MET A 223 -6.92 2.48 11.08
N LYS A 224 -7.55 1.58 10.31
CA LYS A 224 -7.00 0.23 10.04
C LYS A 224 -5.57 0.29 9.50
N LYS A 225 -5.30 1.18 8.54
CA LYS A 225 -3.95 1.38 7.98
C LYS A 225 -2.91 1.77 9.04
N LEU A 226 -3.29 2.61 10.00
CA LEU A 226 -2.39 3.04 11.08
C LEU A 226 -2.21 1.92 12.11
N LEU A 227 -3.30 1.28 12.52
CA LEU A 227 -3.28 0.17 13.47
C LEU A 227 -2.50 -1.05 12.96
N ASP A 228 -2.60 -1.37 11.66
CA ASP A 228 -1.76 -2.39 11.02
C ASP A 228 -0.27 -2.13 11.28
N GLY A 229 0.13 -0.86 11.37
CA GLY A 229 1.50 -0.43 11.58
C GLY A 229 2.05 -0.64 12.99
N LEU A 230 1.20 -0.80 14.01
CA LEU A 230 1.62 -0.90 15.41
C LEU A 230 2.66 -2.00 15.65
N LYS A 231 2.54 -3.12 14.94
CA LYS A 231 3.47 -4.26 15.06
C LYS A 231 4.68 -4.21 14.13
N TYR A 232 4.70 -3.26 13.19
CA TYR A 232 5.71 -3.19 12.13
C TYR A 232 6.56 -1.91 12.19
N ILE A 233 6.05 -0.86 12.83
CA ILE A 233 6.80 0.38 13.03
C ILE A 233 8.02 0.12 13.90
N ARG A 234 9.11 0.81 13.60
CA ARG A 234 10.37 0.73 14.35
C ARG A 234 11.10 2.05 14.26
N GLU A 235 12.00 2.29 15.19
CA GLU A 235 12.88 3.47 15.16
C GLU A 235 13.67 3.55 13.86
N GLY A 236 13.87 4.77 13.36
CA GLY A 236 14.60 5.05 12.12
C GLY A 236 13.83 4.76 10.82
N MET A 237 12.64 4.16 10.87
CA MET A 237 11.75 4.06 9.70
C MET A 237 10.89 5.31 9.58
N GLU A 238 11.07 6.06 8.50
CA GLU A 238 10.27 7.25 8.22
C GLU A 238 8.99 6.85 7.49
N VAL A 239 7.84 7.09 8.14
CA VAL A 239 6.53 6.73 7.61
C VAL A 239 5.75 8.01 7.29
N ILE A 240 5.29 8.14 6.05
CA ILE A 240 4.63 9.37 5.55
C ILE A 240 3.32 9.02 4.87
N ILE A 241 2.23 9.71 5.22
CA ILE A 241 0.94 9.65 4.54
C ILE A 241 0.70 10.98 3.83
N PHE A 242 0.42 10.94 2.53
CA PHE A 242 0.29 12.16 1.72
C PHE A 242 -0.64 11.98 0.51
N ASN A 243 -1.07 13.10 -0.09
CA ASN A 243 -1.93 13.07 -1.28
C ASN A 243 -1.12 12.80 -2.56
N GLY A 244 -1.21 11.58 -3.08
CA GLY A 244 -0.63 11.22 -4.37
C GLY A 244 -1.34 11.85 -5.57
N SER A 245 -2.52 12.47 -5.37
CA SER A 245 -3.29 13.12 -6.46
C SER A 245 -2.67 14.45 -6.88
N VAL A 246 -1.88 15.07 -6.00
CA VAL A 246 -1.22 16.35 -6.27
C VAL A 246 0.03 16.13 -7.12
N ARG A 247 0.16 16.91 -8.19
CA ARG A 247 1.28 16.84 -9.14
C ARG A 247 2.62 17.03 -8.43
N ASN A 248 3.62 16.27 -8.85
CA ASN A 248 4.99 16.22 -8.32
C ASN A 248 5.13 15.74 -6.87
N ARG A 249 4.03 15.47 -6.15
CA ARG A 249 4.11 15.09 -4.74
C ARG A 249 4.63 13.66 -4.55
N ILE A 250 4.41 12.75 -5.50
CA ILE A 250 4.99 11.40 -5.46
C ILE A 250 6.50 11.48 -5.62
N TYR A 251 6.96 12.21 -6.64
CA TYR A 251 8.39 12.41 -6.86
C TYR A 251 9.06 13.08 -5.66
N ASN A 252 8.49 14.18 -5.15
CA ASN A 252 9.04 14.89 -3.99
C ASN A 252 9.10 14.01 -2.73
N ALA A 253 8.08 13.18 -2.48
CA ALA A 253 8.09 12.21 -1.39
C ALA A 253 9.26 11.22 -1.53
N LEU A 254 9.44 10.64 -2.72
CA LEU A 254 10.47 9.63 -3.00
C LEU A 254 11.90 10.18 -2.81
N ILE A 255 12.16 11.43 -3.23
CA ILE A 255 13.47 12.07 -3.03
C ILE A 255 13.64 12.73 -1.66
N GLY A 256 12.59 12.75 -0.84
CA GLY A 256 12.64 13.33 0.52
C GLY A 256 12.62 14.84 0.59
N LYS A 257 12.07 15.50 -0.44
CA LYS A 257 11.71 16.90 -0.31
C LYS A 257 10.50 17.05 0.63
N PRO A 258 10.45 18.12 1.45
CA PRO A 258 9.28 18.43 2.26
C PRO A 258 8.02 18.54 1.40
N ILE A 259 6.92 17.96 1.89
CA ILE A 259 5.60 17.97 1.24
C ILE A 259 4.52 18.17 2.30
N ILE A 260 3.30 18.52 1.87
CA ILE A 260 2.12 18.43 2.72
C ILE A 260 1.84 16.95 2.97
N SER A 261 1.94 16.54 4.23
CA SER A 261 1.81 15.16 4.67
C SER A 261 1.57 15.06 6.19
N THR A 262 1.28 13.84 6.62
CA THR A 262 1.38 13.41 8.03
C THR A 262 2.59 12.49 8.18
N TYR A 263 3.42 12.76 9.19
CA TYR A 263 4.46 11.84 9.65
C TYR A 263 3.89 10.90 10.70
N VAL A 264 4.16 9.59 10.55
CA VAL A 264 3.77 8.59 11.54
C VAL A 264 5.01 8.18 12.33
N ARG A 265 4.89 8.26 13.66
CA ARG A 265 5.93 7.87 14.62
C ARG A 265 5.47 6.64 15.38
N PRO A 266 6.41 5.85 15.96
CA PRO A 266 6.09 4.79 16.89
C PRO A 266 5.07 5.24 17.96
#